data_AF-A0A2E6QHS2-F1
#
_entry.id   AF-A0A2E6QHS2-F1
#
_cell.length_a   1.000
_cell.length_b   1.000
_cell.length_c   1.000
_cell.angle_alpha   90.00
_cell.angle_beta   90.00
_cell.angle_gamma   90.00
#
_symmetry.space_group_name_H-M   'P 1'
#
loop_
_entity.id
_entity.type
_entity.pdbx_description
1 polymer ?
#
loop_
_entity_poly.entity_id
_entity_poly.type
_entity_poly.pdbx_seq_one_letter_code
_entity_poly.pdbx_strand_id
1 'polypeptide(L)'
;MSHRNSFRPHASLRNAKGSSPFSLRLSEAERARLEQAAAGLPLGTYIRSRIFDSKTNPHRTRGKAPVQDHKALAQLLGMLGSSRLSDSMNELAGAARVGALPLDPDTVASLQNACADVARMKRLLMDALGIRER
;
A
#
# COMPACT_ATOMS: atom_id res chain seq x y z
N MET A 1 -4.44 0.90 -56.40
CA MET A 1 -5.12 1.11 -55.11
C MET A 1 -5.97 -0.14 -54.87
N SER A 2 -5.46 -1.20 -54.25
CA SER A 2 -5.27 -1.38 -52.79
C SER A 2 -6.59 -1.06 -52.06
N HIS A 3 -7.28 -1.95 -51.36
CA HIS A 3 -6.85 -3.06 -50.52
C HIS A 3 -7.94 -4.15 -50.45
N ARG A 4 -7.58 -5.43 -50.66
CA ARG A 4 -8.41 -6.56 -50.24
C ARG A 4 -8.00 -6.88 -48.80
N ASN A 5 -8.88 -6.58 -47.85
CA ASN A 5 -8.64 -6.82 -46.43
C ASN A 5 -8.78 -8.32 -46.15
N SER A 6 -7.66 -9.03 -46.15
CA SER A 6 -7.56 -10.45 -45.81
C SER A 6 -7.69 -10.62 -44.30
N PHE A 7 -8.91 -10.77 -43.79
CA PHE A 7 -9.14 -11.23 -42.43
C PHE A 7 -8.56 -12.65 -42.29
N ARG A 8 -7.36 -12.76 -41.72
CA ARG A 8 -6.81 -14.02 -41.24
C ARG A 8 -7.50 -14.34 -39.92
N PRO A 9 -8.15 -15.51 -39.75
CA PRO A 9 -8.55 -15.92 -38.42
C PRO A 9 -7.29 -16.14 -37.60
N HIS A 10 -7.12 -15.37 -36.53
CA HIS A 10 -6.14 -15.69 -35.50
C HIS A 10 -6.60 -17.03 -34.91
N ALA A 11 -5.96 -18.12 -35.34
CA ALA A 11 -6.18 -19.43 -34.76
C ALA A 11 -5.91 -19.32 -33.25
N SER A 12 -6.95 -19.48 -32.42
CA SER A 12 -6.74 -19.63 -30.99
C SER A 12 -5.93 -20.91 -30.80
N LEU A 13 -4.70 -20.76 -30.30
CA LEU A 13 -3.90 -21.90 -29.89
C LEU A 13 -4.66 -22.57 -28.74
N ARG A 14 -5.37 -23.63 -29.09
CA ARG A 14 -6.13 -24.48 -28.16
C ARG A 14 -5.16 -24.90 -27.06
N ASN A 15 -5.59 -24.69 -25.81
CA ASN A 15 -4.93 -25.09 -24.56
C ASN A 15 -3.93 -26.23 -24.77
N ALA A 16 -2.64 -25.91 -24.80
CA ALA A 16 -1.61 -26.91 -24.59
C ALA A 16 -1.95 -27.56 -23.24
N LYS A 17 -2.25 -28.86 -23.24
CA LYS A 17 -2.42 -29.63 -22.01
C LYS A 17 -1.15 -29.43 -21.19
N GLY A 18 -1.21 -28.52 -20.23
CA GLY A 18 -0.12 -28.34 -19.27
C GLY A 18 0.14 -29.68 -18.62
N SER A 19 1.41 -30.01 -18.39
CA SER A 19 1.79 -31.16 -17.59
C SER A 19 0.98 -31.14 -16.30
N SER A 20 0.40 -32.29 -15.91
CA SER A 20 -0.38 -32.38 -14.68
C SER A 20 0.41 -31.83 -13.48
N PRO A 21 -0.24 -31.19 -12.50
CA PRO A 21 0.43 -30.71 -11.31
C PRO A 21 1.26 -31.82 -10.66
N PHE A 22 2.46 -31.47 -10.18
CA PHE A 22 3.28 -32.40 -9.41
C PHE A 22 2.71 -32.50 -7.99
N SER A 23 2.25 -33.70 -7.61
CA SER A 23 1.75 -33.98 -6.27
C SER A 23 2.90 -34.38 -5.34
N LEU A 24 3.13 -33.60 -4.29
CA LEU A 24 4.11 -33.89 -3.24
C LEU A 24 3.38 -34.33 -1.96
N ARG A 25 3.75 -35.49 -1.41
CA ARG A 25 3.26 -35.91 -0.09
C ARG A 25 4.08 -35.19 0.98
N LEU A 26 3.39 -34.57 1.91
CA LEU A 26 3.97 -33.86 3.04
C LEU A 26 3.27 -34.33 4.31
N SER A 27 4.04 -34.58 5.36
CA SER A 27 3.51 -34.64 6.72
C SER A 27 3.01 -33.26 7.15
N GLU A 28 2.19 -33.21 8.20
CA GLU A 28 1.67 -31.95 8.75
C GLU A 28 2.81 -31.01 9.20
N ALA A 29 3.86 -31.57 9.81
CA ALA A 29 5.03 -30.83 10.25
C ALA A 29 5.82 -30.21 9.08
N GLU A 30 6.02 -30.97 8.01
CA GLU A 30 6.70 -30.49 6.80
C GLU A 30 5.89 -29.40 6.09
N ARG A 31 4.57 -29.57 6.03
CA ARG A 31 3.67 -28.57 5.47
C ARG A 31 3.72 -27.27 6.28
N ALA A 32 3.63 -27.34 7.60
CA ALA A 32 3.70 -26.16 8.47
C ALA A 32 5.02 -25.41 8.31
N ARG A 33 6.15 -26.13 8.22
CA ARG A 33 7.46 -25.55 7.97
C ARG A 33 7.53 -24.83 6.62
N LEU A 34 6.92 -25.39 5.57
CA LEU A 34 6.86 -24.75 4.25
C LEU A 34 5.95 -23.52 4.25
N GLU A 35 4.81 -23.55 4.94
CA GLU A 35 3.89 -22.42 5.04
C GLU A 35 4.52 -21.23 5.79
N GLN A 36 5.25 -21.51 6.88
CA GLN A 36 6.03 -20.50 7.59
C GLN A 36 7.12 -19.90 6.70
N ALA A 37 7.90 -20.75 6.02
CA ALA A 37 9.00 -20.30 5.17
C ALA A 37 8.53 -19.56 3.91
N ALA A 38 7.31 -19.84 3.44
CA ALA A 38 6.70 -19.16 2.29
C ALA A 38 6.30 -17.70 2.61
N ALA A 39 6.17 -17.31 3.89
CA ALA A 39 5.92 -15.93 4.32
C ALA A 39 4.77 -15.22 3.55
N GLY A 40 3.70 -15.95 3.25
CA GLY A 40 2.53 -15.44 2.53
C GLY A 40 2.53 -15.66 1.01
N LEU A 41 3.57 -16.28 0.43
CA LEU A 41 3.55 -16.79 -0.93
C LEU A 41 2.72 -18.09 -1.03
N PRO A 42 2.04 -18.35 -2.16
CA PRO A 42 1.44 -19.66 -2.42
C PRO A 42 2.51 -20.76 -2.37
N LEU A 43 2.24 -21.86 -1.66
CA LEU A 43 3.19 -22.96 -1.46
C LEU A 43 3.82 -23.46 -2.76
N GLY A 44 3.03 -23.64 -3.82
CA GLY A 44 3.55 -24.08 -5.11
C GLY A 44 4.56 -23.11 -5.74
N THR A 45 4.35 -21.80 -5.55
CA THR A 45 5.28 -20.76 -6.02
C THR A 45 6.58 -20.79 -5.21
N TYR A 46 6.48 -20.91 -3.89
CA TYR A 46 7.63 -20.99 -2.99
C TYR A 46 8.46 -22.26 -3.21
N ILE A 47 7.81 -23.42 -3.36
CA ILE A 47 8.48 -24.69 -3.65
C ILE A 47 9.19 -24.61 -5.01
N ARG A 48 8.53 -24.06 -6.04
CA ARG A 48 9.14 -23.88 -7.36
C ARG A 48 10.36 -22.96 -7.32
N SER A 49 10.31 -21.86 -6.56
CA SER A 49 11.44 -20.93 -6.46
C SER A 49 12.65 -21.54 -5.76
N ARG A 50 12.42 -22.45 -4.79
CA ARG A 50 13.49 -23.19 -4.11
C ARG A 50 14.12 -24.27 -4.97
N ILE A 51 13.36 -24.93 -5.85
CA ILE A 51 13.86 -26.03 -6.70
C ILE A 51 14.64 -25.51 -7.92
N PHE A 52 14.19 -24.39 -8.51
CA PHE A 52 14.72 -23.90 -9.79
C PHE A 52 15.53 -22.58 -9.68
N ASP A 53 15.96 -22.22 -8.47
CA ASP A 53 16.85 -21.08 -8.15
C ASP A 53 16.61 -19.84 -9.06
N SER A 54 15.42 -19.25 -8.86
CA SER A 54 14.70 -18.30 -9.70
C SER A 54 15.52 -17.33 -10.59
N LYS A 55 15.46 -17.52 -11.93
CA LYS A 55 15.41 -16.40 -12.90
C LYS A 55 14.00 -15.88 -13.16
N THR A 56 12.97 -16.59 -12.72
CA THR A 56 11.58 -16.14 -12.82
C THR A 56 11.22 -15.36 -11.56
N ASN A 57 11.32 -14.04 -11.68
CA ASN A 57 10.93 -13.05 -10.67
C ASN A 57 9.53 -13.39 -10.13
N PRO A 58 9.37 -13.84 -8.87
CA PRO A 58 8.05 -14.08 -8.32
C PRO A 58 7.30 -12.74 -8.34
N HIS A 59 6.20 -12.69 -9.08
CA HIS A 59 5.33 -11.51 -9.10
C HIS A 59 5.10 -11.06 -7.66
N ARG A 60 5.53 -9.82 -7.41
CA ARG A 60 5.51 -9.10 -6.14
C ARG A 60 4.12 -9.22 -5.53
N THR A 61 3.91 -10.26 -4.73
CA THR A 61 2.67 -10.40 -3.99
C THR A 61 2.80 -9.35 -2.89
N ARG A 62 2.01 -8.28 -2.99
CA ARG A 62 1.97 -7.19 -2.01
C ARG A 62 1.96 -7.84 -0.63
N GLY A 63 3.08 -7.73 0.08
CA GLY A 63 3.33 -8.49 1.31
C GLY A 63 2.19 -8.26 2.28
N LYS A 64 1.56 -9.35 2.74
CA LYS A 64 0.65 -9.29 3.87
C LYS A 64 1.51 -9.26 5.14
N ALA A 65 1.93 -8.07 5.55
CA ALA A 65 2.54 -7.82 6.85
C ALA A 65 2.26 -6.37 7.31
N PRO A 66 1.93 -6.12 8.59
CA PRO A 66 0.96 -6.78 9.46
C PRO A 66 -0.40 -6.05 9.43
N VAL A 67 -1.49 -6.81 9.50
CA VAL A 67 -2.88 -6.33 9.39
C VAL A 67 -3.32 -5.50 10.62
N GLN A 68 -2.58 -5.56 11.74
CA GLN A 68 -2.89 -4.78 12.95
C GLN A 68 -2.37 -3.34 12.91
N ASP A 69 -1.09 -3.12 12.58
CA ASP A 69 -0.53 -1.75 12.56
C ASP A 69 -1.23 -0.86 11.53
N HIS A 70 -1.64 -1.41 10.39
CA HIS A 70 -2.40 -0.68 9.38
C HIS A 70 -3.75 -0.16 9.90
N LYS A 71 -4.42 -0.88 10.81
CA LYS A 71 -5.70 -0.45 11.38
C LYS A 71 -5.50 0.73 12.33
N ALA A 72 -4.53 0.65 13.23
CA ALA A 72 -4.21 1.74 14.16
C ALA A 72 -3.74 3.00 13.40
N LEU A 73 -2.88 2.84 12.38
CA LEU A 73 -2.43 3.94 11.53
C LEU A 73 -3.57 4.56 10.71
N ALA A 74 -4.47 3.73 10.16
CA ALA A 74 -5.64 4.22 9.43
C ALA A 74 -6.64 4.93 10.35
N GLN A 75 -6.84 4.44 11.57
CA GLN A 75 -7.65 5.11 12.58
C GLN A 75 -7.05 6.45 12.98
N LEU A 76 -5.73 6.52 13.21
CA LEU A 76 -5.04 7.78 13.50
C LEU A 76 -5.16 8.78 12.35
N LEU A 77 -4.96 8.33 11.10
CA LEU A 77 -5.15 9.18 9.91
C LEU A 77 -6.60 9.66 9.80
N GLY A 78 -7.57 8.79 10.10
CA GLY A 78 -8.99 9.13 10.13
C GLY A 78 -9.32 10.18 11.19
N MET A 79 -8.82 10.01 12.42
CA MET A 79 -8.98 10.98 13.51
C MET A 79 -8.36 12.34 13.14
N LEU A 80 -7.18 12.32 12.52
CA LEU A 80 -6.52 13.54 12.04
C LEU A 80 -7.35 14.23 10.95
N GLY A 81 -7.95 13.47 10.02
CA GLY A 81 -8.82 14.02 8.98
C GLY A 81 -10.16 14.54 9.51
N SER A 82 -10.74 13.89 10.53
CA SER A 82 -11.96 14.35 11.20
C SER A 82 -11.72 15.45 12.24
N SER A 83 -10.46 15.74 12.54
CA SER A 83 -10.12 16.79 13.49
C SER A 83 -10.59 18.14 12.95
N ARG A 84 -11.07 19.00 13.83
CA ARG A 84 -11.58 20.33 13.49
C ARG A 84 -10.45 21.35 13.23
N LEU A 85 -9.29 20.89 12.75
CA LEU A 85 -8.10 21.75 12.54
C LEU A 85 -8.43 22.93 11.62
N SER A 86 -9.21 22.72 10.56
CA SER A 86 -9.65 23.81 9.68
C SER A 86 -10.52 24.84 10.40
N ASP A 87 -11.46 24.38 11.24
CA ASP A 87 -12.33 25.27 12.01
C ASP A 87 -11.52 26.08 13.03
N SER A 88 -10.63 25.41 13.77
CA SER A 88 -9.74 26.06 14.74
C SER A 88 -8.78 27.06 14.08
N MET A 89 -8.27 26.76 12.88
CA MET A 89 -7.47 27.72 12.11
C MET A 89 -8.29 28.93 11.67
N ASN A 90 -9.55 28.73 11.29
CA ASN A 90 -10.44 29.82 10.91
C ASN A 90 -10.81 30.72 12.11
N GLU A 91 -11.00 30.13 13.29
CA GLU A 91 -11.20 30.87 14.55
C GLU A 91 -9.98 31.70 14.92
N LEU A 92 -8.77 31.12 14.84
CA LEU A 92 -7.51 31.85 15.06
C LEU A 92 -7.32 32.99 14.06
N ALA A 93 -7.61 32.76 12.78
CA ALA A 93 -7.54 33.79 11.74
C ALA A 93 -8.55 34.93 11.99
N GLY A 94 -9.75 34.60 12.47
CA GLY A 94 -10.74 35.57 12.91
C GLY A 94 -10.24 36.42 14.07
N ALA A 95 -9.74 35.79 15.12
CA ALA A 95 -9.20 36.47 16.31
C ALA A 95 -8.00 37.37 15.98
N ALA A 96 -7.11 36.92 15.09
CA ALA A 96 -5.99 37.73 14.60
C ALA A 96 -6.47 38.95 13.79
N ARG A 97 -7.46 38.78 12.90
CA ARG A 97 -7.98 39.86 12.06
C ARG A 97 -8.59 41.01 12.86
N VAL A 98 -9.26 40.70 13.97
CA VAL A 98 -9.87 41.72 14.85
C VAL A 98 -8.92 42.21 15.95
N GLY A 99 -7.65 41.78 15.92
CA GLY A 99 -6.63 42.17 16.90
C GLY A 99 -6.85 41.58 18.30
N ALA A 100 -7.75 40.61 18.45
CA ALA A 100 -8.04 39.95 19.73
C ALA A 100 -7.01 38.86 20.09
N LEU A 101 -6.15 38.49 19.14
CA LEU A 101 -5.07 37.55 19.35
C LEU A 101 -3.72 38.27 19.25
N PRO A 102 -3.05 38.59 20.38
CA PRO A 102 -1.69 39.12 20.35
C PRO A 102 -0.76 38.02 19.84
N LEU A 103 -0.28 38.19 18.62
CA LEU A 103 0.64 37.27 17.94
C LEU A 103 2.03 37.91 17.89
N ASP A 104 2.87 37.54 18.84
CA ASP A 104 4.30 37.82 18.77
C ASP A 104 4.95 36.96 17.66
N PRO A 105 5.96 37.47 16.92
CA PRO A 105 6.76 36.70 15.98
C PRO A 105 7.12 35.27 16.44
N ASP A 106 7.50 35.08 17.70
CA ASP A 106 7.89 33.76 18.23
C ASP A 106 6.70 32.79 18.28
N THR A 107 5.52 33.31 18.64
CA THR A 107 4.28 32.54 18.67
C THR A 107 3.84 32.16 17.24
N VAL A 108 3.98 33.08 16.28
CA VAL A 108 3.69 32.80 14.87
C VAL A 108 4.62 31.72 14.32
N ALA A 109 5.91 31.81 14.61
CA ALA A 109 6.89 30.80 14.21
C ALA A 109 6.58 29.42 14.83
N SER A 110 6.20 29.38 16.11
CA SER A 110 5.80 28.14 16.80
C SER A 110 4.56 27.50 16.17
N LEU A 111 3.55 28.31 15.81
CA LEU A 111 2.35 27.84 15.12
C LEU A 111 2.67 27.28 13.73
N GLN A 112 3.49 27.98 12.94
CA GLN A 112 3.91 27.51 11.63
C GLN A 112 4.67 26.19 11.71
N ASN A 113 5.57 26.05 12.68
CA ASN A 113 6.30 24.81 12.93
C ASN A 113 5.35 23.66 13.31
N ALA A 114 4.40 23.92 14.22
CA ALA A 114 3.39 22.92 14.60
C ALA A 114 2.56 22.46 13.39
N CYS A 115 2.12 23.38 12.53
CA CYS A 115 1.42 23.03 11.29
C CYS A 115 2.29 22.20 10.35
N ALA A 116 3.57 22.54 10.21
CA ALA A 116 4.51 21.80 9.38
C ALA A 116 4.74 20.36 9.91
N ASP A 117 4.85 20.19 11.22
CA ASP A 117 5.01 18.89 11.86
C ASP A 117 3.74 18.03 11.69
N VAL A 118 2.55 18.60 11.83
CA VAL A 118 1.29 17.91 11.55
C VAL A 118 1.20 17.46 10.09
N ALA A 119 1.59 18.32 9.15
CA ALA A 119 1.62 17.98 7.73
C ALA A 119 2.64 16.87 7.41
N ARG A 120 3.77 16.84 8.14
CA ARG A 120 4.78 15.77 8.05
C ARG A 120 4.23 14.46 8.60
N MET A 121 3.59 14.48 9.77
CA MET A 121 2.94 13.30 10.36
C MET A 121 1.88 12.71 9.43
N LYS A 122 1.01 13.56 8.85
CA LYS A 122 0.02 13.12 7.85
C LYS A 122 0.67 12.39 6.68
N ARG A 123 1.73 12.96 6.09
CA ARG A 123 2.44 12.36 4.95
C ARG A 123 3.03 10.99 5.31
N LEU A 124 3.72 10.88 6.45
CA LEU A 124 4.26 9.61 6.91
C LEU A 124 3.19 8.54 7.10
N LEU A 125 2.01 8.92 7.63
CA LEU A 125 0.88 8.00 7.77
C LEU A 125 0.33 7.56 6.41
N MET A 126 0.19 8.49 5.45
CA MET A 126 -0.27 8.16 4.09
C MET A 126 0.70 7.23 3.36
N ASP A 127 2.00 7.48 3.46
CA ASP A 127 3.06 6.65 2.89
C ASP A 127 3.06 5.24 3.51
N ALA A 128 2.98 5.15 4.84
CA ALA A 128 2.92 3.89 5.57
C ALA A 128 1.69 3.04 5.18
N LEU A 129 0.57 3.70 4.87
CA LEU A 129 -0.67 3.04 4.42
C LEU A 129 -0.73 2.80 2.90
N GLY A 130 0.24 3.33 2.14
CA GLY A 130 0.25 3.29 0.67
C GLY A 130 -0.87 4.09 0.01
N ILE A 131 -1.36 5.14 0.67
CA ILE A 131 -2.42 6.03 0.18
C ILE A 131 -1.74 7.20 -0.54
N ARG A 132 -2.15 7.47 -1.79
CA ARG A 132 -1.68 8.67 -2.52
C ARG A 132 -2.67 9.81 -2.31
N GLU A 133 -2.14 11.01 -2.07
CA GLU A 133 -2.93 12.25 -2.07
C GLU A 133 -3.51 12.47 -3.48
N ARG A 134 -4.78 12.90 -3.54
CA ARG A 134 -5.56 13.03 -4.76
C ARG A 134 -5.64 14.47 -5.21
#